data_AF-A0A176FCI7-F1
#
_entry.id   AF-A0A176FCI7-F1
#
_cell.length_a   1.000
_cell.length_b   1.000
_cell.length_c   1.000
_cell.angle_alpha   90.00
_cell.angle_beta   90.00
_cell.angle_gamma   90.00
#
_symmetry.space_group_name_H-M   'P 1'
#
loop_
_entity.id
_entity.type
_entity.pdbx_description
1 polymer ?
#
loop_
_entity_poly.entity_id
_entity_poly.type
_entity_poly.pdbx_seq_one_letter_code
_entity_poly.pdbx_strand_id
1 'polypeptide(L)'
;MTFRFLLRAIVLTCLTVAGWLYIVRQEVHWTEGGEAMTGCEVAGVMDARTVRLNCEDGAQVARLAGLDVPDMEAPGCEVELAHGALGRDRLKVLLEDGGVEVFRLGDVAEDGAMPVRMTVADDNVADRLVREGLAAEAGDGATVNWCDRLGALVE
;
A
#
# COMPACT_ATOMS: atom_id res chain seq x y z
N MET A 1 -51.54 4.56 21.76
CA MET A 1 -50.57 3.46 21.59
C MET A 1 -49.57 3.74 20.47
N THR A 2 -49.15 5.00 20.30
CA THR A 2 -48.57 5.49 19.02
C THR A 2 -47.20 6.16 19.23
N PHE A 3 -47.01 6.87 20.34
CA PHE A 3 -45.78 7.62 20.63
C PHE A 3 -44.54 6.74 20.88
N ARG A 4 -44.69 5.62 21.61
CA ARG A 4 -43.57 4.68 21.85
C ARG A 4 -43.11 3.96 20.58
N PHE A 5 -44.01 3.74 19.61
CA PHE A 5 -43.65 3.13 18.32
C PHE A 5 -42.90 4.12 17.44
N LEU A 6 -43.38 5.37 17.35
CA LEU A 6 -42.71 6.44 16.60
C LEU A 6 -41.30 6.72 17.15
N LEU A 7 -41.15 6.79 18.48
CA LEU A 7 -39.84 7.01 19.10
C LEU A 7 -38.84 5.90 18.77
N ARG A 8 -39.28 4.63 18.81
CA ARG A 8 -38.42 3.48 18.48
C ARG A 8 -38.01 3.47 17.01
N ALA A 9 -38.93 3.81 16.11
CA ALA A 9 -38.65 3.91 14.68
C ALA A 9 -37.59 4.99 14.40
N ILE A 10 -37.72 6.18 15.01
CA ILE A 10 -36.75 7.27 14.84
C ILE A 10 -35.37 6.86 15.35
N VAL A 11 -35.28 6.26 16.54
CA VAL A 11 -33.99 5.82 17.11
C VAL A 11 -33.31 4.79 16.21
N LEU A 12 -34.06 3.80 15.69
CA LEU A 12 -33.51 2.81 14.77
C LEU A 12 -33.02 3.44 13.46
N THR A 13 -33.77 4.40 12.89
CA THR A 13 -33.35 5.13 11.70
C THR A 13 -32.09 5.97 11.97
N CYS A 14 -32.02 6.67 13.10
CA CYS A 14 -30.84 7.44 13.46
C CYS A 14 -29.61 6.54 13.67
N LEU A 15 -29.76 5.39 14.32
CA LEU A 15 -28.66 4.45 14.53
C LEU A 15 -28.19 3.80 13.24
N THR A 16 -29.11 3.45 12.34
CA THR A 16 -28.75 2.90 11.03
C THR A 16 -28.07 3.95 10.16
N VAL A 17 -28.59 5.17 10.08
CA VAL A 17 -27.93 6.27 9.36
C VAL A 17 -26.58 6.62 9.98
N ALA A 18 -26.46 6.66 11.31
CA ALA A 18 -25.18 6.88 11.99
C ALA A 18 -24.19 5.73 11.74
N GLY A 19 -24.66 4.49 11.69
CA GLY A 19 -23.86 3.31 11.33
C GLY A 19 -23.38 3.40 9.87
N TRP A 20 -24.26 3.75 8.94
CA TRP A 20 -23.88 3.99 7.54
C TRP A 20 -22.92 5.17 7.38
N LEU A 21 -23.13 6.28 8.08
CA LEU A 21 -22.22 7.42 8.07
C LEU A 21 -20.87 7.08 8.71
N TYR A 22 -20.86 6.25 9.75
CA TYR A 22 -19.64 5.74 10.36
C TYR A 22 -18.89 4.82 9.40
N ILE A 23 -19.59 3.89 8.74
CA ILE A 23 -19.01 2.99 7.73
C ILE A 23 -18.49 3.79 6.55
N VAL A 24 -19.27 4.69 5.94
CA VAL A 24 -18.83 5.55 4.82
C VAL A 24 -17.66 6.46 5.24
N ARG A 25 -17.63 6.93 6.49
CA ARG A 25 -16.47 7.67 7.01
C ARG A 25 -15.27 6.75 7.27
N GLN A 26 -15.50 5.45 7.50
CA GLN A 26 -14.46 4.44 7.66
C GLN A 26 -14.00 3.78 6.36
N GLU A 27 -14.70 3.93 5.25
CA GLU A 27 -14.28 3.44 3.92
C GLU A 27 -13.12 4.24 3.28
N VAL A 28 -12.37 5.03 4.06
CA VAL A 28 -11.28 5.89 3.56
C VAL A 28 -9.89 5.32 3.87
N HIS A 29 -9.78 4.12 4.45
CA HIS A 29 -8.50 3.70 5.07
C HIS A 29 -7.68 2.70 4.24
N TRP A 30 -8.28 1.96 3.30
CA TRP A 30 -7.55 0.90 2.61
C TRP A 30 -7.89 0.88 1.11
N THR A 31 -6.96 1.46 0.34
CA THR A 31 -6.51 0.97 -0.99
C THR A 31 -7.39 1.03 -2.25
N GLU A 32 -8.50 1.78 -2.31
CA GLU A 32 -9.17 2.06 -3.61
C GLU A 32 -9.08 3.53 -4.10
N GLY A 33 -8.62 4.44 -3.25
CA GLY A 33 -8.44 5.86 -3.60
C GLY A 33 -7.19 6.13 -4.45
N GLY A 34 -7.17 7.30 -5.09
CA GLY A 34 -5.98 7.90 -5.70
C GLY A 34 -6.24 8.61 -7.03
N GLU A 35 -5.43 9.60 -7.34
CA GLU A 35 -5.47 10.32 -8.62
C GLU A 35 -4.69 9.51 -9.67
N ALA A 36 -5.37 9.08 -10.74
CA ALA A 36 -4.73 8.34 -11.82
C ALA A 36 -3.61 9.16 -12.47
N MET A 37 -2.42 8.57 -12.53
CA MET A 37 -1.23 9.19 -13.11
C MET A 37 -1.09 8.80 -14.59
N THR A 38 -1.88 9.44 -15.44
CA THR A 38 -1.81 9.23 -16.89
C THR A 38 -0.49 9.74 -17.46
N GLY A 39 0.08 9.03 -18.43
CA GLY A 39 1.34 9.44 -19.06
C GLY A 39 2.60 9.13 -18.24
N CYS A 40 2.48 8.32 -17.18
CA CYS A 40 3.62 7.80 -16.43
C CYS A 40 3.85 6.33 -16.76
N GLU A 41 5.11 5.96 -17.03
CA GLU A 41 5.54 4.59 -17.25
C GLU A 41 6.60 4.17 -16.21
N VAL A 42 6.66 2.89 -15.88
CA VAL A 42 7.69 2.37 -14.97
C VAL A 42 9.03 2.32 -15.70
N ALA A 43 9.97 3.15 -15.27
CA ALA A 43 11.32 3.23 -15.83
C ALA A 43 12.30 2.28 -15.14
N GLY A 44 12.02 1.86 -13.91
CA GLY A 44 12.81 0.86 -13.20
C GLY A 44 12.41 0.68 -11.74
N VAL A 45 12.80 -0.46 -11.18
CA VAL A 45 12.55 -0.80 -9.76
C VAL A 45 13.83 -0.58 -8.96
N MET A 46 13.75 0.21 -7.90
CA MET A 46 14.88 0.54 -7.03
C MET A 46 14.99 -0.47 -5.88
N ASP A 47 13.90 -0.69 -5.15
CA ASP A 47 13.80 -1.62 -4.03
C ASP A 47 12.46 -2.38 -4.03
N ALA A 48 12.15 -3.12 -2.96
CA ALA A 48 10.93 -3.92 -2.84
C ALA A 48 9.62 -3.11 -2.76
N ARG A 49 9.68 -1.77 -2.69
CA ARG A 49 8.53 -0.87 -2.69
C ARG A 49 8.71 0.42 -3.51
N THR A 50 9.93 0.76 -3.92
CA THR A 50 10.26 2.01 -4.58
C THR A 50 10.57 1.79 -6.07
N VAL A 51 9.93 2.58 -6.92
CA VAL A 51 10.10 2.56 -8.37
C VAL A 51 10.42 3.95 -8.90
N ARG A 52 11.09 4.00 -10.04
CA ARG A 52 11.24 5.21 -10.84
C ARG A 52 10.17 5.21 -11.91
N LEU A 53 9.43 6.30 -12.00
CA LEU A 53 8.48 6.56 -13.07
C LEU A 53 9.11 7.57 -14.04
N ASN A 54 8.86 7.38 -15.33
CA ASN A 54 9.09 8.40 -16.34
C ASN A 54 7.71 8.97 -16.72
N CYS A 55 7.47 10.24 -16.38
CA CYS A 55 6.22 10.94 -16.67
C CYS A 55 6.48 12.08 -17.67
N GLU A 56 5.43 12.66 -18.24
CA GLU A 56 5.54 13.81 -19.16
C GLU A 56 6.29 14.99 -18.52
N ASP A 57 6.06 15.26 -17.24
CA ASP A 57 6.71 16.32 -16.47
C ASP A 57 8.13 15.95 -15.99
N GLY A 58 8.62 14.75 -16.33
CA GLY A 58 9.95 14.25 -15.99
C GLY A 58 9.96 13.01 -15.10
N ALA A 59 11.15 12.61 -14.68
CA ALA A 59 11.36 11.44 -13.85
C ALA A 59 10.89 11.69 -12.41
N GLN A 60 10.13 10.74 -11.86
CA GLN A 60 9.60 10.78 -10.50
C GLN A 60 10.01 9.53 -9.73
N VAL A 61 10.23 9.67 -8.43
CA VAL A 61 10.39 8.53 -7.51
C VAL A 61 9.03 8.26 -6.87
N ALA A 62 8.55 7.04 -6.99
CA ALA A 62 7.28 6.62 -6.44
C ALA A 62 7.48 5.45 -5.47
N ARG A 63 6.71 5.43 -4.38
CA ARG A 63 6.78 4.43 -3.34
C ARG A 63 5.41 3.80 -3.12
N LEU A 64 5.33 2.48 -3.27
CA LEU A 64 4.13 1.73 -2.95
C LEU A 64 3.74 1.95 -1.50
N ALA A 65 2.51 2.40 -1.27
CA ALA A 65 1.96 2.59 0.06
C ALA A 65 1.27 1.31 0.59
N GLY A 66 0.97 1.29 1.88
CA GLY A 66 0.21 0.21 2.51
C GLY A 66 1.02 -1.04 2.85
N LEU A 67 2.33 -1.03 2.62
CA LEU A 67 3.20 -2.17 2.89
C LEU A 67 4.51 -1.77 3.58
N ASP A 68 4.98 -2.69 4.41
CA ASP A 68 6.29 -2.72 5.04
C ASP A 68 7.16 -3.77 4.32
N VAL A 69 8.42 -3.44 4.05
CA VAL A 69 9.38 -4.31 3.34
C VAL A 69 10.72 -4.31 4.05
N PRO A 70 11.52 -5.38 3.86
CA PRO A 70 12.92 -5.41 4.31
C PRO A 70 13.71 -4.18 3.87
N ASP A 71 14.55 -3.65 4.76
CA ASP A 71 15.50 -2.60 4.39
C ASP A 71 16.68 -3.23 3.63
N MET A 72 16.96 -2.74 2.42
CA MET A 72 18.10 -3.19 1.61
C MET A 72 19.31 -2.24 1.68
N GLU A 73 19.12 -1.01 2.15
CA GLU A 73 20.22 -0.04 2.33
C GLU A 73 20.94 -0.26 3.65
N ALA A 74 20.19 -0.56 4.71
CA ALA A 74 20.71 -0.82 6.05
C ALA A 74 20.03 -2.06 6.70
N PRO A 75 20.20 -3.26 6.11
CA PRO A 75 19.60 -4.48 6.65
C PRO A 75 20.13 -4.80 8.05
N GLY A 76 19.25 -5.22 8.95
CA GLY A 76 19.62 -5.70 10.28
C GLY A 76 20.33 -7.05 10.28
N CYS A 77 20.18 -7.83 9.21
CA CYS A 77 20.82 -9.14 9.02
C CYS A 77 20.87 -9.54 7.54
N GLU A 78 21.71 -10.52 7.19
CA GLU A 78 21.87 -10.98 5.80
C GLU A 78 20.59 -11.59 5.21
N VAL A 79 19.79 -12.25 6.04
CA VAL A 79 18.52 -12.88 5.62
C VAL A 79 17.50 -11.80 5.21
N GLU A 80 17.46 -10.66 5.92
CA GLU A 80 16.64 -9.52 5.56
C GLU A 80 17.04 -8.97 4.19
N LEU A 81 18.34 -8.75 3.95
CA LEU A 81 18.84 -8.27 2.66
C LEU A 81 18.47 -9.21 1.50
N ALA A 82 18.62 -10.52 1.71
CA ALA A 82 18.25 -11.53 0.71
C ALA A 82 16.74 -11.53 0.43
N HIS A 83 15.92 -11.39 1.47
CA HIS A 83 14.46 -11.31 1.32
C HIS A 83 14.01 -10.03 0.62
N GLY A 84 14.64 -8.89 0.94
CA GLY A 84 14.40 -7.62 0.24
C GLY A 84 14.75 -7.70 -1.24
N ALA A 85 15.88 -8.33 -1.58
CA ALA A 85 16.28 -8.55 -2.97
C ALA A 85 15.26 -9.43 -3.73
N LEU A 86 14.74 -10.48 -3.09
CA LEU A 86 13.68 -11.32 -3.64
C LEU A 86 12.40 -10.50 -3.90
N GLY A 87 11.99 -9.66 -2.95
CA GLY A 87 10.86 -8.74 -3.11
C GLY A 87 11.03 -7.77 -4.27
N ARG A 88 12.20 -7.13 -4.39
CA ARG A 88 12.55 -6.24 -5.50
C ARG A 88 12.47 -6.97 -6.85
N ASP A 89 13.06 -8.15 -6.95
CA ASP A 89 13.09 -8.90 -8.21
C ASP A 89 11.71 -9.42 -8.59
N ARG A 90 10.88 -9.77 -7.61
CA ARG A 90 9.47 -10.07 -7.86
C ARG A 90 8.68 -8.84 -8.33
N LEU A 91 8.91 -7.68 -7.72
CA LEU A 91 8.28 -6.43 -8.12
C LEU A 91 8.63 -6.08 -9.58
N LYS A 92 9.88 -6.30 -10.02
CA LYS A 92 10.25 -6.16 -11.43
C LYS A 92 9.39 -7.04 -12.34
N VAL A 93 9.29 -8.33 -12.02
CA VAL A 93 8.50 -9.28 -12.81
C VAL A 93 7.04 -8.84 -12.91
N LEU A 94 6.44 -8.38 -11.81
CA LEU A 94 5.05 -7.91 -11.80
C LEU A 94 4.85 -6.68 -12.69
N LEU A 95 5.81 -5.76 -12.73
CA LEU A 95 5.71 -4.52 -13.50
C LEU A 95 6.14 -4.69 -14.97
N GLU A 96 6.89 -5.74 -15.31
CA GLU A 96 7.29 -6.08 -16.68
C GLU A 96 6.14 -6.65 -17.52
N ASP A 97 5.12 -7.27 -16.89
CA ASP A 97 3.95 -7.85 -17.58
C ASP A 97 3.06 -6.79 -18.29
N GLY A 98 3.34 -5.49 -18.07
CA GLY A 98 2.64 -4.38 -18.72
C GLY A 98 1.24 -4.14 -18.16
N GLY A 99 0.58 -3.08 -18.64
CA GLY A 99 -0.75 -2.70 -18.15
C GLY A 99 -0.74 -2.22 -16.69
N VAL A 100 0.37 -1.64 -16.26
CA VAL A 100 0.52 -1.06 -14.92
C VAL A 100 -0.26 0.25 -14.86
N GLU A 101 -1.21 0.33 -13.95
CA GLU A 101 -1.88 1.58 -13.62
C GLU A 101 -1.32 2.13 -12.32
N VAL A 102 -1.07 3.44 -12.29
CA VAL A 102 -0.46 4.13 -11.15
C VAL A 102 -1.41 5.19 -10.63
N PHE A 103 -1.65 5.19 -9.32
CA PHE A 103 -2.53 6.12 -8.64
C PHE A 103 -1.79 6.82 -7.52
N ARG A 104 -1.75 8.15 -7.54
CA ARG A 104 -1.18 8.96 -6.47
C ARG A 104 -2.13 8.96 -5.27
N LEU A 105 -1.60 8.68 -4.09
CA LEU A 105 -2.41 8.60 -2.85
C LEU A 105 -2.32 9.84 -1.97
N GLY A 106 -1.40 10.76 -2.26
CA GLY A 106 -1.22 11.98 -1.48
C GLY A 106 -0.03 12.81 -1.96
N ASP A 107 0.37 13.75 -1.12
CA ASP A 107 1.50 14.64 -1.38
C ASP A 107 2.84 13.89 -1.36
N VAL A 108 3.83 14.48 -2.03
CA VAL A 108 5.21 13.99 -2.03
C VAL A 108 5.76 14.01 -0.60
N ALA A 109 6.38 12.91 -0.18
CA ALA A 109 6.99 12.81 1.14
C ALA A 109 8.24 13.70 1.27
N GLU A 110 8.72 13.91 2.49
CA GLU A 110 9.87 14.78 2.77
C GLU A 110 11.16 14.34 2.05
N ASP A 111 11.31 13.05 1.77
CA ASP A 111 12.42 12.47 1.03
C ASP A 111 12.26 12.57 -0.50
N GLY A 112 11.19 13.19 -0.98
CA GLY A 112 10.89 13.36 -2.40
C GLY A 112 10.18 12.18 -3.04
N ALA A 113 9.90 11.10 -2.30
CA ALA A 113 9.17 9.96 -2.83
C ALA A 113 7.66 10.22 -2.81
N MET A 114 6.99 9.96 -3.93
CA MET A 114 5.54 10.10 -4.05
C MET A 114 4.84 8.81 -3.62
N PRO A 115 3.88 8.85 -2.68
CA PRO A 115 3.12 7.67 -2.28
C PRO A 115 2.13 7.28 -3.38
N VAL A 116 2.22 6.02 -3.84
CA VAL A 116 1.39 5.50 -4.92
C VAL A 116 0.77 4.15 -4.59
N ARG A 117 -0.35 3.86 -5.24
CA ARG A 117 -0.88 2.51 -5.46
C ARG A 117 -0.60 2.13 -6.90
N MET A 118 -0.21 0.88 -7.13
CA MET A 118 -0.03 0.34 -8.47
C MET A 118 -0.86 -0.91 -8.63
N THR A 119 -1.53 -1.05 -9.77
CA THR A 119 -2.30 -2.25 -10.13
C THR A 119 -1.77 -2.85 -11.42
N VAL A 120 -1.84 -4.17 -11.52
CA VAL A 120 -1.55 -4.95 -12.73
C VAL A 120 -2.75 -5.85 -12.97
N ALA A 121 -3.43 -5.67 -14.10
CA ALA A 121 -4.69 -6.38 -14.41
C ALA A 121 -5.69 -6.34 -13.23
N ASP A 122 -5.94 -5.15 -12.71
CA ASP A 122 -6.80 -4.87 -11.54
C ASP A 122 -6.34 -5.50 -10.20
N ASP A 123 -5.19 -6.20 -10.14
CA ASP A 123 -4.62 -6.71 -8.88
C ASP A 123 -3.65 -5.69 -8.28
N ASN A 124 -3.85 -5.32 -7.01
CA ASN A 124 -2.97 -4.41 -6.29
C ASN A 124 -1.61 -5.08 -6.04
N VAL A 125 -0.56 -4.45 -6.57
CA VAL A 125 0.82 -4.94 -6.46
C VAL A 125 1.26 -5.05 -5.00
N ALA A 126 0.83 -4.12 -4.14
CA ALA A 126 1.15 -4.15 -2.72
C ALA A 126 0.59 -5.42 -2.04
N ASP A 127 -0.71 -5.64 -2.22
CA ASP A 127 -1.41 -6.79 -1.64
C ASP A 127 -0.86 -8.11 -2.20
N ARG A 128 -0.44 -8.11 -3.47
CA ARG A 128 0.23 -9.25 -4.10
C ARG A 128 1.54 -9.59 -3.40
N LEU A 129 2.41 -8.62 -3.14
CA LEU A 129 3.68 -8.84 -2.45
C LEU A 129 3.47 -9.34 -1.01
N VAL A 130 2.45 -8.83 -0.31
CA VAL A 130 2.06 -9.30 1.01
C VAL A 130 1.59 -10.77 0.97
N ARG A 131 0.69 -11.12 0.03
CA ARG A 131 0.20 -12.49 -0.14
C ARG A 131 1.32 -13.48 -0.48
N GLU A 132 2.34 -13.02 -1.21
CA GLU A 132 3.52 -13.82 -1.56
C GLU A 132 4.56 -13.88 -0.42
N GLY A 133 4.32 -13.20 0.71
CA GLY A 133 5.21 -13.19 1.87
C GLY A 133 6.47 -12.35 1.69
N LEU A 134 6.52 -11.51 0.66
CA LEU A 134 7.66 -10.65 0.31
C LEU A 134 7.58 -9.27 0.98
N ALA A 135 6.39 -8.93 1.48
CA ALA A 135 6.12 -7.73 2.25
C ALA A 135 5.18 -8.09 3.42
N ALA A 136 5.03 -7.16 4.35
CA ALA A 136 4.00 -7.19 5.38
C ALA A 136 3.04 -6.03 5.16
N GLU A 137 1.80 -6.14 5.64
CA GLU A 137 0.88 -5.00 5.68
C GLU A 137 1.48 -3.92 6.59
N ALA A 138 1.44 -2.67 6.14
CA ALA A 138 1.84 -1.55 6.99
C ALA A 138 0.80 -1.37 8.10
N GLY A 139 1.19 -1.63 9.35
CA GLY A 139 0.33 -1.42 10.52
C GLY A 139 0.36 0.02 11.05
N ASP A 140 -0.37 0.26 12.15
CA ASP A 140 -0.57 1.58 12.79
C ASP A 140 0.68 2.14 13.52
N GLY A 141 1.89 1.88 13.03
CA GLY A 141 3.12 2.55 13.48
C GLY A 141 4.24 1.68 14.04
N ALA A 142 4.16 0.34 13.92
CA ALA A 142 5.28 -0.55 14.22
C ALA A 142 5.85 -1.14 12.92
N THR A 143 7.08 -0.75 12.57
CA THR A 143 7.88 -1.39 11.52
C THR A 143 8.16 -2.84 11.91
N VAL A 144 8.09 -3.74 10.94
CA VAL A 144 8.36 -5.17 11.17
C VAL A 144 9.85 -5.36 11.44
N ASN A 145 10.20 -6.10 12.51
CA ASN A 145 11.56 -6.63 12.63
C ASN A 145 11.69 -7.83 11.68
N TRP A 146 12.30 -7.59 10.52
CA TRP A 146 12.45 -8.59 9.47
C TRP A 146 13.40 -9.72 9.85
N CYS A 147 14.45 -9.45 10.61
CA CYS A 147 15.35 -10.50 11.10
C CYS A 147 14.63 -11.48 12.02
N ASP A 148 13.85 -10.97 12.97
CA ASP A 148 13.03 -11.81 13.85
C ASP A 148 11.97 -12.58 13.06
N ARG A 149 11.29 -11.89 12.12
CA ARG A 149 10.24 -12.48 11.29
C ARG A 149 10.76 -13.61 10.39
N LEU A 150 11.96 -13.45 9.85
CA LEU A 150 12.60 -14.41 8.96
C LEU A 150 13.38 -15.49 9.74
N GLY A 151 13.39 -15.42 11.07
CA GLY A 151 14.07 -16.39 11.94
C GLY A 151 15.59 -16.36 11.83
N ALA A 152 16.17 -15.18 11.56
CA ALA A 152 17.61 -15.00 11.62
C ALA A 152 18.10 -15.29 13.05
N LEU A 153 19.09 -16.16 13.19
CA LEU A 153 19.80 -16.29 14.46
C LEU A 153 20.66 -15.03 14.61
N VAL A 154 20.18 -14.09 15.41
CA VAL A 154 20.95 -12.90 15.78
C VAL A 154 22.00 -13.36 16.80
N GLU A 155 23.24 -13.59 16.35
CA GLU A 155 24.39 -13.83 17.24
C GLU A 155 24.92 -12.52 17.85
#